data_AF-A0A953Q335-F1
#
_entry.id   AF-A0A953Q335-F1
#
_cell.length_a   1.000
_cell.length_b   1.000
_cell.length_c   1.000
_cell.angle_alpha   90.00
_cell.angle_beta   90.00
_cell.angle_gamma   90.00
#
_symmetry.space_group_name_H-M   'P 1'
#
loop_
_entity.id
_entity.type
_entity.pdbx_description
1 polymer ?
#
loop_
_entity_poly.entity_id
_entity_poly.type
_entity_poly.pdbx_seq_one_letter_code
_entity_poly.pdbx_strand_id
1 'polypeptide(L)'
;MSRRVYLYFAATFVLGVIIGGAAVYFYAWNTGHWHRGFNRDRVIQHLREELELSPPQVQQVTQIIDDEGKKYSDLQKQVEPQFMAVREDTRNRIRQLLTPQQLSKFNEMVRRLDERHHRAH
;
A
#
# COMPACT_ATOMS: atom_id res chain seq x y z
N MET A 1 3.06 -31.14 -30.57
CA MET A 1 2.45 -30.78 -29.27
C MET A 1 1.44 -29.67 -29.50
N SER A 2 0.19 -29.84 -29.06
CA SER A 2 -0.89 -28.94 -29.43
C SER A 2 -0.79 -27.60 -28.67
N ARG A 3 -1.05 -26.47 -29.35
CA ARG A 3 -1.12 -25.11 -28.76
C ARG A 3 -1.98 -25.03 -27.49
N ARG A 4 -2.92 -25.97 -27.34
CA ARG A 4 -3.79 -26.12 -26.17
C ARG A 4 -3.00 -26.46 -24.90
N VAL A 5 -1.93 -27.25 -24.99
CA VAL A 5 -1.09 -27.62 -23.83
C VAL A 5 -0.39 -26.39 -23.25
N TYR A 6 0.17 -25.52 -24.09
CA TYR A 6 0.77 -24.26 -23.63
C TYR A 6 -0.24 -23.28 -23.03
N LEU A 7 -1.47 -23.25 -23.55
CA LEU A 7 -2.56 -22.47 -22.95
C LEU A 7 -2.91 -22.96 -21.53
N TYR A 8 -2.97 -24.27 -21.31
CA TYR A 8 -3.22 -24.82 -19.98
C TYR A 8 -2.05 -24.57 -19.01
N PHE A 9 -0.80 -24.65 -19.49
CA PHE A 9 0.38 -24.30 -18.70
C PHE A 9 0.42 -22.81 -18.32
N ALA A 10 0.16 -21.92 -19.26
CA ALA A 10 0.09 -20.49 -18.99
C ALA A 10 -1.04 -20.16 -18.02
N ALA A 11 -2.22 -20.78 -18.21
CA ALA A 11 -3.36 -20.58 -17.33
C ALA A 11 -3.09 -21.04 -15.88
N THR A 12 -2.45 -22.20 -15.70
CA THR A 12 -2.09 -22.73 -14.38
C THR A 12 -0.98 -21.91 -13.71
N PHE A 13 0.00 -21.45 -14.48
CA PHE A 13 1.04 -20.55 -13.96
C PHE A 13 0.46 -19.22 -13.48
N VAL A 14 -0.42 -18.60 -14.26
CA VAL A 14 -1.10 -17.35 -13.86
C VAL A 14 -1.97 -17.57 -12.62
N LEU A 15 -2.68 -18.70 -12.54
CA LEU A 15 -3.44 -19.06 -11.33
C LEU A 15 -2.52 -19.21 -10.10
N GLY A 16 -1.35 -19.83 -10.27
CA GLY A 16 -0.34 -19.94 -9.21
C GLY A 16 0.19 -18.59 -8.74
N VAL A 17 0.46 -17.66 -9.66
CA VAL A 17 0.88 -16.29 -9.32
C VAL A 17 -0.22 -15.53 -8.58
N ILE A 18 -1.48 -15.69 -8.99
CA ILE A 18 -2.62 -15.07 -8.32
C ILE A 18 -2.79 -15.61 -6.89
N ILE A 19 -2.71 -16.94 -6.71
CA ILE A 19 -2.84 -17.57 -5.39
C ILE A 19 -1.65 -17.22 -4.50
N GLY A 20 -0.43 -17.26 -5.01
CA GLY A 20 0.79 -16.88 -4.28
C GLY A 20 0.77 -15.40 -3.87
N GLY A 21 0.38 -14.51 -4.79
CA GLY A 21 0.18 -13.09 -4.51
C GLY A 21 -0.89 -12.85 -3.45
N ALA A 22 -2.01 -13.57 -3.52
CA ALA A 22 -3.07 -13.49 -2.51
C ALA A 22 -2.62 -13.99 -1.13
N ALA A 23 -1.82 -15.06 -1.06
CA ALA A 23 -1.28 -15.58 0.20
C ALA A 23 -0.27 -14.63 0.84
N VAL A 24 0.66 -14.07 0.06
CA VAL A 24 1.60 -13.03 0.54
C VAL A 24 0.84 -11.80 1.00
N TYR A 25 -0.16 -11.37 0.23
CA TYR A 25 -1.04 -10.25 0.60
C TYR A 25 -1.84 -10.52 1.88
N PHE A 26 -2.36 -11.74 2.07
CA PHE A 26 -3.09 -12.12 3.27
C PHE A 26 -2.18 -12.19 4.50
N TYR A 27 -0.97 -12.73 4.35
CA TYR A 27 0.04 -12.77 5.41
C TYR A 27 0.49 -11.37 5.82
N ALA A 28 0.79 -10.53 4.84
CA ALA A 28 1.05 -9.10 4.98
C ALA A 28 -0.06 -8.35 5.73
N TRP A 29 -1.31 -8.67 5.40
CA TRP A 29 -2.51 -8.09 6.00
C TRP A 29 -2.72 -8.54 7.45
N ASN A 30 -2.52 -9.83 7.75
CA ASN A 30 -2.81 -10.41 9.07
C ASN A 30 -1.70 -10.19 10.10
N THR A 31 -0.44 -10.04 9.66
CA THR A 31 0.71 -9.80 10.57
C THR A 31 0.93 -8.33 10.89
N GLY A 32 0.14 -7.41 10.32
CA GLY A 32 0.29 -5.98 10.53
C GLY A 32 1.62 -5.41 10.01
N HIS A 33 2.43 -6.20 9.28
CA HIS A 33 3.73 -5.77 8.76
C HIS A 33 3.63 -4.61 7.78
N TRP A 34 2.45 -4.38 7.20
CA TRP A 34 2.21 -3.31 6.23
C TRP A 34 1.74 -1.99 6.86
N HIS A 35 1.37 -1.99 8.15
CA HIS A 35 0.80 -0.82 8.82
C HIS A 35 1.35 -0.63 10.23
N ARG A 36 2.65 -0.82 10.45
CA ARG A 36 3.29 -0.09 11.55
C ARG A 36 3.37 1.37 11.11
N GLY A 37 2.26 2.08 11.28
CA GLY A 37 2.24 3.53 11.16
C GLY A 37 3.35 4.12 12.05
N PHE A 38 3.95 5.20 11.58
CA PHE A 38 4.93 5.94 12.36
C PHE A 38 4.31 6.31 13.71
N ASN A 39 4.73 5.64 14.78
CA ASN A 39 4.30 5.97 16.12
C ASN A 39 5.33 6.94 16.71
N ARG A 40 4.98 8.22 16.64
CA ARG A 40 5.79 9.34 17.14
C ARG A 40 6.32 9.07 18.55
N ASP A 41 5.44 8.67 19.46
CA ASP A 41 5.79 8.51 20.87
C ASP A 41 6.79 7.35 21.06
N ARG A 42 6.66 6.28 20.27
CA ARG A 42 7.64 5.18 20.26
C ARG A 42 9.00 5.63 19.75
N VAL A 43 9.04 6.49 18.73
CA VAL A 43 10.29 7.01 18.16
C VAL A 43 10.98 7.94 19.15
N ILE A 44 10.24 8.85 19.78
CA ILE A 44 10.77 9.77 20.79
C ILE A 44 11.26 8.98 22.01
N GLN A 45 10.50 7.98 22.46
CA GLN A 45 10.89 7.12 23.58
C GLN A 45 12.18 6.36 23.27
N HIS A 46 12.29 5.78 22.07
CA HIS A 46 13.49 5.09 21.63
C HIS A 46 14.70 6.03 21.57
N LEU A 47 14.55 7.22 20.99
CA LEU A 47 15.63 8.23 20.96
C LEU A 47 16.02 8.71 22.36
N ARG A 48 15.06 8.86 23.27
CA ARG A 48 15.33 9.21 24.67
C ARG A 48 16.16 8.14 25.36
N GLU A 49 15.79 6.87 25.20
CA GLU A 49 16.45 5.73 25.85
C GLU A 49 17.86 5.51 25.30
N GLU A 50 18.03 5.54 23.97
CA GLU A 50 19.31 5.27 23.31
C GLU A 50 20.31 6.43 23.40
N LEU A 51 19.83 7.67 23.44
CA LEU A 51 20.67 8.88 23.46
C LEU A 51 20.69 9.58 24.82
N GLU A 52 20.06 8.97 25.83
CA GLU A 52 19.95 9.50 27.20
C GLU A 52 19.48 10.96 27.26
N LEU A 53 18.47 11.29 26.44
CA LEU A 53 18.03 12.68 26.28
C LEU A 53 17.45 13.25 27.59
N SER A 54 17.91 14.44 27.96
CA SER A 54 17.34 15.21 29.06
C SER A 54 15.90 15.68 28.75
N PRO A 55 15.07 15.99 29.76
CA PRO A 55 13.72 16.50 29.54
C PRO A 55 13.59 17.67 28.54
N PRO A 56 14.45 18.72 28.58
CA PRO A 56 14.38 19.79 27.59
C PRO A 56 14.78 19.33 26.18
N GLN A 57 15.72 18.38 26.03
CA GLN A 57 16.08 17.82 24.72
C GLN A 57 14.93 16.99 24.14
N VAL A 58 14.24 16.19 24.96
CA VAL A 58 13.06 15.43 24.54
C VAL A 58 11.99 16.38 24.00
N GLN A 59 11.74 17.51 24.67
CA GLN A 59 10.79 18.51 24.22
C GLN A 59 11.17 19.11 22.84
N GLN A 60 12.45 19.43 22.64
CA GLN A 60 12.93 19.96 21.36
C GLN A 60 12.82 18.93 20.22
N VAL A 61 13.24 17.68 20.46
CA VAL A 61 13.13 16.58 19.48
C VAL A 61 11.67 16.31 19.12
N THR A 62 10.79 16.35 20.12
CA THR A 62 9.34 16.20 19.94
C THR A 62 8.79 17.27 18.99
N GLN A 63 9.15 18.53 19.22
CA GLN A 63 8.73 19.64 18.37
C GLN A 63 9.25 19.50 16.93
N ILE A 64 10.52 19.12 16.76
CA ILE A 64 11.10 18.90 15.43
C ILE A 64 10.33 17.81 14.68
N ILE A 65 10.06 16.67 15.32
CA ILE A 65 9.32 15.57 14.69
C ILE A 65 7.90 16.01 14.32
N ASP A 66 7.23 16.82 15.15
CA ASP A 66 5.88 17.33 14.86
C ASP A 66 5.87 18.29 13.67
N ASP A 67 6.80 19.23 13.64
CA ASP A 67 6.87 20.23 12.59
C ASP A 67 7.22 19.58 11.24
N GLU A 68 8.16 18.63 11.22
CA GLU A 68 8.48 17.86 10.02
C GLU A 68 7.32 16.95 9.62
N GLY A 69 6.66 16.28 10.57
CA GLY A 69 5.48 15.45 10.31
C GLY A 69 4.36 16.21 9.61
N LYS A 70 4.11 17.48 9.99
CA LYS A 70 3.17 18.37 9.30
C LYS A 70 3.60 18.65 7.86
N LYS A 71 4.87 19.03 7.64
CA LYS A 71 5.40 19.29 6.29
C LYS A 71 5.27 18.07 5.38
N TYR A 72 5.57 16.87 5.89
CA TYR A 72 5.38 15.63 5.15
C TYR A 72 3.91 15.38 4.79
N SER A 73 2.99 15.58 5.75
CA SER A 73 1.54 15.43 5.51
C SER A 73 1.04 16.41 4.44
N ASP A 74 1.48 17.66 4.49
CA ASP A 74 1.10 18.68 3.51
C ASP A 74 1.65 18.38 2.12
N LEU A 75 2.91 17.93 2.03
CA LEU A 75 3.49 17.48 0.78
C LEU A 75 2.74 16.26 0.22
N GLN A 76 2.39 15.30 1.07
CA GLN A 76 1.62 14.13 0.67
C GLN A 76 0.27 14.53 0.07
N LYS A 77 -0.46 15.46 0.70
CA LYS A 77 -1.74 15.97 0.17
C LYS A 77 -1.59 16.66 -1.18
N GLN A 78 -0.47 17.34 -1.43
CA GLN A 78 -0.21 18.00 -2.71
C GLN A 78 0.06 17.00 -3.85
N VAL A 79 0.73 15.89 -3.55
CA VAL A 79 1.13 14.89 -4.56
C VAL A 79 0.10 13.77 -4.70
N GLU A 80 -0.74 13.53 -3.70
CA GLU A 80 -1.80 12.51 -3.70
C GLU A 80 -2.70 12.56 -4.97
N PRO A 81 -3.19 13.72 -5.43
CA PRO A 81 -4.00 13.79 -6.66
C PRO A 81 -3.25 13.29 -7.90
N GLN A 82 -1.94 13.54 -7.97
CA GLN A 82 -1.11 13.10 -9.10
C GLN A 82 -0.97 11.58 -9.11
N PHE A 83 -0.76 10.98 -7.93
CA PHE A 83 -0.75 9.52 -7.80
C PHE A 83 -2.11 8.90 -8.15
N MET A 84 -3.22 9.51 -7.73
CA MET A 84 -4.56 9.03 -8.07
C MET A 84 -4.82 9.08 -9.57
N ALA A 85 -4.38 10.15 -10.25
CA ALA A 85 -4.47 10.27 -11.71
C ALA A 85 -3.70 9.14 -12.42
N VAL A 86 -2.46 8.86 -12.01
CA VAL A 86 -1.65 7.77 -12.57
C VAL A 86 -2.30 6.40 -12.33
N ARG A 87 -2.85 6.18 -11.13
CA ARG A 87 -3.56 4.94 -10.80
C ARG A 87 -4.80 4.75 -11.68
N GLU A 88 -5.58 5.81 -11.91
CA GLU A 88 -6.77 5.72 -12.73
C GLU A 88 -6.46 5.52 -14.21
N ASP A 89 -5.44 6.21 -14.76
CA ASP A 89 -4.95 5.95 -16.12
C ASP A 89 -4.53 4.48 -16.29
N THR A 90 -3.75 3.96 -15.33
CA THR A 90 -3.33 2.56 -15.32
C THR A 90 -4.52 1.62 -15.33
N ARG A 91 -5.53 1.87 -14.48
CA ARG A 91 -6.76 1.07 -14.44
C ARG A 91 -7.51 1.12 -15.76
N ASN A 92 -7.64 2.28 -16.39
CA ASN A 92 -8.30 2.45 -17.68
C ASN A 92 -7.60 1.67 -18.79
N ARG A 93 -6.27 1.75 -18.85
CA ARG A 93 -5.46 1.00 -19.82
C ARG A 93 -5.60 -0.51 -19.62
N ILE A 94 -5.66 -0.98 -18.37
CA ILE A 94 -5.94 -2.39 -18.08
C ILE A 94 -7.35 -2.78 -18.56
N ARG A 95 -8.38 -1.99 -18.24
CA ARG A 95 -9.77 -2.28 -18.63
C ARG A 95 -9.94 -2.50 -20.14
N GLN A 96 -9.20 -1.74 -20.96
CA GLN A 96 -9.23 -1.86 -22.43
C GLN A 96 -8.72 -3.21 -22.95
N LEU A 97 -7.92 -3.95 -22.17
CA LEU A 97 -7.35 -5.23 -22.56
C LEU A 97 -8.20 -6.43 -22.10
N LEU A 98 -9.22 -6.20 -21.28
CA LEU A 98 -9.99 -7.26 -20.63
C LEU A 98 -11.22 -7.66 -21.45
N THR A 99 -11.55 -8.95 -21.41
CA THR A 99 -12.85 -9.43 -21.89
C THR A 99 -13.97 -8.96 -20.95
N PRO A 100 -15.25 -8.96 -21.38
CA PRO A 100 -16.37 -8.53 -20.53
C PRO A 100 -16.44 -9.27 -19.19
N GLN A 101 -16.15 -10.58 -19.18
CA GLN A 101 -16.15 -11.39 -17.96
C GLN A 101 -14.99 -11.04 -17.03
N GLN A 102 -13.81 -10.71 -17.58
CA GLN A 102 -12.65 -10.27 -16.81
C GLN A 102 -12.83 -8.85 -16.27
N LEU A 103 -13.45 -7.96 -17.03
CA LEU A 103 -13.74 -6.58 -16.66
C LEU A 103 -14.61 -6.50 -15.39
N SER A 104 -15.65 -7.33 -15.33
CA SER A 104 -16.52 -7.41 -14.14
C SER A 104 -15.73 -7.78 -12.88
N LYS A 105 -14.89 -8.83 -12.95
CA LYS A 105 -14.01 -9.25 -11.84
C LYS A 105 -13.01 -8.17 -11.46
N PHE A 106 -12.41 -7.50 -12.45
CA PHE A 106 -11.44 -6.44 -12.23
C PHE A 106 -12.06 -5.24 -11.51
N ASN A 107 -13.25 -4.79 -11.93
CA ASN A 107 -13.94 -3.68 -11.28
C ASN A 107 -14.30 -4.01 -9.82
N GLU A 108 -14.69 -5.26 -9.53
CA GLU A 108 -14.95 -5.69 -8.15
C GLU A 108 -13.67 -5.72 -7.29
N MET A 109 -12.52 -6.13 -7.87
CA MET A 109 -11.22 -6.06 -7.19
C MET A 109 -10.84 -4.61 -6.88
N VAL A 110 -10.96 -3.71 -7.87
CA VAL A 110 -10.68 -2.28 -7.71
C VAL A 110 -11.54 -1.66 -6.60
N ARG A 111 -12.86 -1.92 -6.62
CA ARG A 111 -13.77 -1.42 -5.58
C ARG A 111 -13.35 -1.87 -4.18
N ARG A 112 -13.02 -3.16 -4.01
CA ARG A 112 -12.57 -3.69 -2.71
C ARG A 112 -11.26 -3.06 -2.23
N LEU A 113 -10.35 -2.73 -3.14
CA LEU A 113 -9.10 -2.05 -2.82
C LEU A 113 -9.37 -0.60 -2.40
N ASP A 114 -10.22 0.12 -3.13
CA ASP A 114 -10.56 1.52 -2.83
C ASP A 114 -11.30 1.65 -1.49
N GLU A 115 -12.18 0.71 -1.16
CA GLU A 115 -12.84 0.63 0.14
C GLU A 115 -11.89 0.32 1.30
N ARG A 116 -10.80 -0.41 1.05
CA ARG A 116 -9.76 -0.65 2.06
C ARG A 116 -8.92 0.60 2.28
N HIS A 117 -8.59 1.31 1.21
CA HIS A 117 -7.86 2.57 1.29
C HIS A 117 -8.67 3.66 2.02
N HIS A 118 -9.96 3.81 1.72
CA HIS A 118 -10.82 4.78 2.41
C HIS A 118 -11.00 4.50 3.91
N ARG A 119 -10.86 3.25 4.36
CA ARG A 119 -10.94 2.89 5.78
C ARG A 119 -9.63 3.09 6.55
N ALA A 120 -8.52 3.25 5.83
CA ALA A 120 -7.19 3.41 6.40
C ALA A 120 -6.77 4.89 6.57
N HIS A 121 -7.49 5.81 5.91
CA HIS A 121 -7.38 7.26 6.06
C HIS A 121 -8.45 7.78 7.02
#